data_AF-A0A816FLM2-F1
#
_entry.id   AF-A0A816FLM2-F1
#
_cell.length_a   1.000
_cell.length_b   1.000
_cell.length_c   1.000
_cell.angle_alpha   90.00
_cell.angle_beta   90.00
_cell.angle_gamma   90.00
#
_symmetry.space_group_name_H-M   'P 1'
#
loop_
_entity.id
_entity.type
_entity.pdbx_description
1 polymer ?
#
loop_
_entity_poly.entity_id
_entity_poly.type
_entity_poly.pdbx_seq_one_letter_code
_entity_poly.pdbx_strand_id
1 'polypeptide(L)'
;MLICLVNVAWINTPRKQGGLGELKYPLLSDFSKEISQKYGVLIEDNGGIALRGLFIIDKQQILRQITVNDLPVGRSVDETLRLVRAFQYVEQHGEVCPADWNEKTNPNTIKPDPVKSREYFRKQE
;
A
#
# COMPACT_ATOMS: atom_id res chain seq x y z
N MET A 1 15.89 11.25 -12.46
CA MET A 1 14.72 11.81 -11.75
C MET A 1 14.33 13.10 -12.47
N LEU A 2 13.33 13.06 -13.35
CA LEU A 2 12.88 14.27 -14.06
C LEU A 2 12.10 15.14 -13.06
N ILE A 3 12.50 16.39 -12.88
CA ILE A 3 11.72 17.36 -12.09
C ILE A 3 10.54 17.80 -12.95
N CYS A 4 9.33 17.36 -12.59
CA CYS A 4 8.11 17.80 -13.27
C CYS A 4 7.66 19.14 -12.67
N LEU A 5 7.61 20.19 -13.50
CA LEU A 5 7.21 21.53 -13.08
C LEU A 5 5.80 21.58 -12.48
N VAL A 6 4.89 20.72 -12.95
CA VAL A 6 3.53 20.58 -12.40
C VAL A 6 3.58 20.08 -10.94
N ASN A 7 4.38 19.05 -10.67
CA ASN A 7 4.57 18.54 -9.30
C ASN A 7 5.13 19.63 -8.38
N VAL A 8 6.11 20.41 -8.86
CA VAL A 8 6.73 21.51 -8.10
C VAL A 8 5.73 22.64 -7.82
N ALA A 9 4.94 23.03 -8.82
CA ALA A 9 3.90 24.06 -8.65
C ALA A 9 2.86 23.65 -7.58
N TRP A 10 2.47 22.37 -7.56
CA TRP A 10 1.49 21.87 -6.60
C TRP A 10 2.04 21.74 -5.17
N ILE A 11 3.32 21.40 -5.03
CA ILE A 11 4.05 21.42 -3.75
C ILE A 11 4.14 22.84 -3.18
N ASN A 12 4.44 23.83 -4.04
CA ASN A 12 4.58 25.23 -3.63
C ASN A 12 3.23 25.92 -3.35
N THR A 13 2.10 25.31 -3.71
CA THR A 13 0.77 25.84 -3.43
C THR A 13 0.33 25.47 -2.00
N PRO A 14 -0.17 26.42 -1.17
CA PRO A 14 -0.65 26.12 0.17
C PRO A 14 -1.82 25.12 0.20
N ARG A 15 -1.89 24.27 1.22
CA ARG A 15 -2.98 23.29 1.39
C ARG A 15 -4.38 23.91 1.43
N LYS A 16 -4.50 25.10 2.03
CA LYS A 16 -5.78 25.84 2.08
C LYS A 16 -6.30 26.24 0.69
N GLN A 17 -5.43 26.25 -0.32
CA GLN A 17 -5.76 26.57 -1.72
C GLN A 17 -5.78 25.32 -2.61
N GLY A 18 -5.80 24.11 -2.02
CA GLY A 18 -5.82 22.85 -2.77
C GLY A 18 -4.45 22.36 -3.23
N GLY A 19 -3.36 22.95 -2.75
CA GLY A 19 -2.00 22.44 -2.96
C GLY A 19 -1.59 21.35 -1.97
N LEU A 20 -0.40 20.79 -2.16
CA LEU A 20 0.14 19.74 -1.29
C LEU A 20 0.91 20.30 -0.08
N GLY A 21 1.49 21.49 -0.23
CA GLY A 21 2.46 22.04 0.71
C GLY A 21 3.72 21.18 0.80
N GLU A 22 4.44 21.31 1.91
CA GLU A 22 5.68 20.54 2.13
C GLU A 22 5.40 19.03 2.25
N LEU A 23 6.09 18.25 1.42
CA LEU A 23 6.04 16.79 1.41
C LEU A 23 7.32 16.21 1.99
N LYS A 24 7.19 15.16 2.81
CA LYS A 24 8.31 14.41 3.40
C LYS A 24 8.71 13.17 2.59
N TYR A 25 8.10 12.98 1.43
CA TYR A 25 8.30 11.82 0.55
C TYR A 25 8.34 12.28 -0.91
N PRO A 26 9.03 11.55 -1.79
CA PRO A 26 9.17 11.93 -3.18
C PRO A 26 7.84 11.82 -3.94
N LEU A 27 7.58 12.80 -4.81
CA LEU A 27 6.47 12.78 -5.76
C LEU A 27 7.00 12.48 -7.17
N LEU A 28 6.80 11.25 -7.64
CA LEU A 28 7.28 10.79 -8.93
C LEU A 28 6.41 11.33 -10.08
N SER A 29 7.02 11.60 -11.23
CA SER A 29 6.32 11.94 -12.46
C SER A 29 6.46 10.79 -13.46
N ASP A 30 5.33 10.25 -13.90
CA ASP A 30 5.25 9.20 -14.92
C ASP A 30 4.76 9.80 -16.25
N PHE A 31 5.57 10.66 -16.86
CA PHE A 31 5.20 11.37 -18.09
C PHE A 31 5.00 10.44 -19.29
N SER A 32 5.84 9.40 -19.42
CA SER A 32 5.72 8.40 -20.49
C SER A 32 4.59 7.40 -20.27
N LYS A 33 3.95 7.39 -19.08
CA LYS A 33 2.91 6.44 -18.67
C LYS A 33 3.37 4.98 -18.58
N GLU A 34 4.65 4.71 -18.80
CA GLU A 34 5.22 3.36 -18.78
C GLU A 34 5.11 2.71 -17.40
N ILE A 35 5.23 3.49 -16.32
CA ILE A 35 5.12 2.94 -14.97
C ILE A 35 3.68 2.51 -14.73
N SER A 36 2.72 3.38 -15.03
CA SER A 36 1.29 3.10 -14.88
C SER A 36 0.85 1.89 -15.71
N GLN A 37 1.41 1.72 -16.92
CA GLN A 37 1.19 0.52 -17.76
C GLN A 37 1.81 -0.74 -17.14
N LYS A 38 3.08 -0.70 -16.72
CA LYS A 38 3.76 -1.85 -16.11
C LYS A 38 3.09 -2.34 -14.83
N TYR A 39 2.50 -1.42 -14.07
CA TYR A 39 1.73 -1.75 -12.86
C TYR A 39 0.26 -2.08 -13.15
N GLY A 40 -0.18 -2.05 -14.42
CA GLY A 40 -1.54 -2.44 -14.83
C GLY A 40 -2.64 -1.52 -14.30
N VAL A 41 -2.31 -0.25 -14.02
CA VAL A 41 -3.25 0.73 -13.44
C VAL A 41 -3.62 1.85 -14.41
N LEU A 42 -3.02 1.89 -15.61
CA LEU A 42 -3.36 2.88 -16.62
C LEU A 42 -4.73 2.57 -17.23
N ILE A 43 -5.63 3.55 -17.18
CA ILE A 43 -6.81 3.62 -18.05
C ILE A 43 -6.40 4.45 -19.26
N GLU A 44 -6.42 3.84 -20.45
CA GLU A 44 -6.05 4.53 -21.70
C GLU A 44 -7.10 5.57 -22.13
N ASP A 45 -8.36 5.34 -21.74
CA ASP A 45 -9.46 6.26 -21.97
C ASP A 45 -9.28 7.60 -21.21
N ASN A 46 -9.93 8.66 -21.71
CA ASN A 46 -9.94 9.99 -21.09
C ASN A 46 -8.56 10.61 -20.80
N GLY A 47 -7.56 10.36 -21.66
CA GLY A 47 -6.25 11.04 -21.60
C GLY A 47 -5.16 10.28 -20.85
N GLY A 48 -5.36 8.99 -20.55
CA GLY A 48 -4.32 8.13 -19.98
C GLY A 48 -4.09 8.42 -18.50
N ILE A 49 -5.07 8.13 -17.64
CA ILE A 49 -4.97 8.36 -16.19
C ILE A 49 -4.78 7.05 -15.44
N ALA A 50 -4.01 7.07 -14.35
CA ALA A 50 -3.87 5.90 -13.50
C ALA A 50 -5.06 5.79 -12.52
N LEU A 51 -5.57 4.57 -12.36
CA LEU A 51 -6.41 4.18 -11.23
C LEU A 51 -5.67 4.41 -9.90
N ARG A 52 -6.41 4.37 -8.79
CA ARG A 52 -5.84 4.55 -7.46
C ARG A 52 -5.16 3.26 -6.98
N GLY A 53 -4.09 2.87 -7.66
CA GLY A 53 -3.24 1.74 -7.32
C GLY A 53 -2.29 2.04 -6.16
N LEU A 54 -2.22 1.14 -5.19
CA LEU A 54 -1.24 1.10 -4.11
C LEU A 54 -0.56 -0.27 -4.14
N PHE A 55 0.77 -0.25 -4.04
CA PHE A 55 1.60 -1.44 -4.10
C PHE A 55 2.53 -1.47 -2.88
N ILE A 56 2.55 -2.59 -2.16
CA ILE A 56 3.51 -2.82 -1.09
C ILE A 56 4.60 -3.76 -1.63
N ILE A 57 5.82 -3.25 -1.68
CA ILE A 57 7.00 -3.96 -2.15
C ILE A 57 7.95 -4.14 -0.96
N ASP A 58 8.45 -5.34 -0.75
CA ASP A 58 9.36 -5.64 0.35
C ASP A 58 10.82 -5.26 0.06
N LYS A 59 11.72 -5.57 1.00
CA LYS A 59 13.16 -5.27 0.87
C LYS A 59 13.84 -6.08 -0.23
N GLN A 60 13.29 -7.24 -0.57
CA GLN A 60 13.75 -8.15 -1.62
C GLN A 60 13.16 -7.77 -2.99
N GLN A 61 12.49 -6.63 -3.10
CA GLN A 61 11.84 -6.13 -4.33
C GLN A 61 10.71 -7.05 -4.82
N ILE A 62 10.11 -7.81 -3.92
CA ILE A 62 8.98 -8.69 -4.22
C ILE A 62 7.69 -7.94 -3.88
N LEU A 63 6.77 -7.92 -4.84
CA LEU A 63 5.44 -7.37 -4.65
C LEU A 63 4.65 -8.26 -3.68
N ARG A 64 4.19 -7.69 -2.57
CA ARG A 64 3.46 -8.41 -1.52
C ARG A 64 1.97 -8.14 -1.53
N GLN A 65 1.57 -6.93 -1.92
CA GLN A 65 0.18 -6.52 -1.85
C GLN A 65 -0.15 -5.48 -2.92
N ILE A 66 -1.38 -5.58 -3.45
CA ILE A 66 -1.93 -4.67 -4.45
C ILE A 66 -3.34 -4.25 -4.00
N THR A 67 -3.58 -2.94 -3.90
CA THR A 67 -4.93 -2.37 -3.76
C THR A 67 -5.20 -1.47 -4.96
N VAL A 68 -6.27 -1.72 -5.70
CA VAL A 68 -6.72 -0.85 -6.80
C VAL A 68 -8.13 -0.39 -6.51
N ASN A 69 -8.29 0.92 -6.32
CA ASN A 69 -9.60 1.54 -6.17
C ASN A 69 -9.94 2.35 -7.42
N ASP A 70 -11.24 2.47 -7.70
CA ASP A 70 -11.75 3.39 -8.71
C ASP A 70 -11.55 4.86 -8.28
N LEU A 71 -11.62 5.79 -9.24
CA LEU A 71 -11.36 7.21 -9.08
C LEU A 71 -12.19 7.92 -7.99
N PRO A 72 -13.48 7.61 -7.73
CA PRO A 72 -14.25 8.34 -6.72
C PRO A 72 -13.91 7.93 -5.28
N VAL A 73 -13.25 6.79 -5.07
CA VAL A 73 -13.07 6.21 -3.72
C VAL A 73 -11.63 6.31 -3.25
N GLY A 74 -11.43 6.97 -2.10
CA GLY A 74 -10.13 7.06 -1.44
C GLY A 74 -9.60 5.73 -0.92
N ARG A 75 -8.32 5.71 -0.51
CA ARG A 75 -7.68 4.56 0.15
C ARG A 75 -7.54 4.79 1.65
N SER A 76 -7.36 3.72 2.41
CA SER A 76 -7.08 3.79 3.84
C SER A 76 -5.58 3.73 4.13
N VAL A 77 -5.08 4.75 4.84
CA VAL A 77 -3.68 4.79 5.33
C VAL A 77 -3.49 3.78 6.46
N ASP A 78 -4.49 3.63 7.34
CA ASP A 78 -4.42 2.70 8.47
C ASP A 78 -4.34 1.25 8.00
N GLU A 79 -5.09 0.90 6.95
CA GLU A 79 -5.02 -0.45 6.36
C GLU A 79 -3.67 -0.71 5.69
N THR A 80 -3.13 0.29 4.99
CA THR A 80 -1.79 0.20 4.41
C THR A 80 -0.75 -0.04 5.51
N LEU A 81 -0.83 0.70 6.62
CA LEU A 81 0.09 0.55 7.75
C LEU A 81 -0.06 -0.83 8.42
N ARG A 82 -1.30 -1.32 8.58
CA ARG A 82 -1.59 -2.66 9.12
C ARG A 82 -0.95 -3.75 8.27
N LEU A 83 -1.12 -3.68 6.95
CA LEU A 83 -0.54 -4.64 6.00
C LEU A 83 0.99 -4.62 6.02
N VAL A 84 1.61 -3.43 6.02
CA VAL A 84 3.08 -3.30 6.12
C VAL A 84 3.60 -3.98 7.40
N ARG A 85 2.95 -3.74 8.54
CA ARG A 85 3.34 -4.40 9.80
C ARG A 85 3.12 -5.90 9.78
N ALA A 86 2.03 -6.37 9.18
CA ALA A 86 1.74 -7.79 9.06
C ALA A 86 2.83 -8.51 8.26
N PHE A 87 3.23 -7.97 7.09
CA PHE A 87 4.31 -8.56 6.31
C PHE A 87 5.66 -8.56 7.05
N GLN A 88 5.98 -7.48 7.77
CA GLN A 88 7.17 -7.42 8.62
C GLN A 88 7.14 -8.46 9.74
N TYR A 89 5.97 -8.69 10.36
CA TYR A 89 5.81 -9.67 11.41
C TYR A 89 6.03 -11.10 10.90
N VAL A 90 5.40 -11.45 9.78
CA VAL A 90 5.53 -12.77 9.13
C VAL A 90 6.99 -13.05 8.76
N GLU A 91 7.70 -12.06 8.20
CA GLU A 91 9.12 -12.18 7.85
C GLU A 91 10.01 -12.45 9.07
N GLN A 92 9.70 -11.85 10.22
CA GLN A 92 10.51 -11.99 11.44
C GLN A 92 10.21 -13.27 12.23
N HIS A 93 8.96 -13.73 12.27
CA HIS A 93 8.51 -14.80 13.17
C HIS A 93 8.24 -16.12 12.45
N GLY A 94 8.04 -16.12 11.13
CA GLY A 94 7.67 -17.32 10.36
C GLY A 94 6.26 -17.83 10.67
N GLU A 95 5.43 -17.02 11.33
CA GLU A 95 4.02 -17.28 11.59
C GLU A 95 3.15 -16.52 10.57
N VAL A 96 1.86 -16.85 10.48
CA VAL A 96 0.93 -16.16 9.58
C VAL A 96 -0.08 -15.32 10.36
N CYS A 97 -0.40 -14.15 9.82
CA CYS A 97 -1.38 -13.22 10.38
C CYS A 97 -2.81 -13.59 9.92
N PRO A 98 -3.77 -13.79 10.84
CA PRO A 98 -5.16 -14.06 10.50
C PRO A 98 -5.90 -12.82 9.94
N ALA A 99 -7.18 -13.01 9.59
CA ALA A 99 -8.06 -11.91 9.19
C ALA A 99 -8.13 -10.83 10.28
N ASP A 100 -8.16 -9.57 9.85
CA ASP A 100 -8.16 -8.39 10.73
C ASP A 100 -7.05 -8.40 11.80
N TRP A 101 -5.93 -9.08 11.52
CA TRP A 101 -4.77 -9.05 12.41
C TRP A 101 -4.29 -7.62 12.59
N ASN A 102 -4.08 -7.26 13.85
CA ASN A 102 -3.56 -5.97 14.25
C ASN A 102 -2.77 -6.15 15.53
N GLU A 103 -1.49 -5.79 15.49
CA GLU A 103 -0.55 -5.88 16.60
C GLU A 103 -1.10 -5.33 17.94
N LYS A 104 -1.98 -4.32 17.89
CA LYS A 104 -2.53 -3.67 19.10
C LYS A 104 -3.86 -4.25 19.55
N THR A 105 -4.75 -4.61 18.62
CA THR A 105 -6.14 -4.97 18.95
C THR A 105 -6.44 -6.46 18.77
N ASN A 106 -5.72 -7.16 17.90
CA ASN A 106 -5.84 -8.59 17.66
C ASN A 106 -4.47 -9.17 17.25
N PRO A 107 -3.56 -9.39 18.22
CA PRO A 107 -2.18 -9.78 17.95
C PRO A 107 -2.00 -11.28 17.66
N ASN A 108 -3.05 -12.10 17.86
CA ASN A 108 -2.94 -13.55 17.76
C ASN A 108 -2.55 -13.99 16.34
N THR A 109 -1.61 -14.93 16.24
CA THR A 109 -1.06 -15.45 14.98
C THR A 109 -1.16 -16.97 14.91
N ILE A 110 -0.95 -17.51 13.71
CA ILE A 110 -1.07 -18.95 13.43
C ILE A 110 0.28 -19.49 13.00
N LYS A 111 0.75 -20.57 13.63
CA LYS A 111 1.92 -21.32 13.15
C LYS A 111 1.51 -22.11 11.91
N PRO A 112 2.22 -22.00 10.77
CA PRO A 112 1.86 -22.66 9.51
C PRO A 112 2.21 -24.17 9.53
N ASP A 113 1.60 -24.90 10.46
CA ASP A 113 1.74 -26.35 10.63
C ASP A 113 0.38 -26.96 11.04
N PRO A 114 -0.08 -28.07 10.43
CA PRO A 114 -1.41 -28.64 10.69
C PRO A 114 -1.67 -29.07 12.15
N VAL A 115 -0.62 -29.35 12.93
CA VAL A 115 -0.74 -29.75 14.33
C VAL A 115 -0.67 -28.53 15.23
N LYS A 116 0.28 -27.62 14.99
CA LYS A 116 0.49 -26.42 15.81
C LYS A 116 -0.60 -25.36 15.59
N SER A 117 -1.18 -25.27 14.39
CA SER A 117 -2.27 -24.33 14.09
C SER A 117 -3.51 -24.56 14.97
N ARG A 118 -3.72 -25.80 15.45
CA ARG A 118 -4.82 -26.15 16.36
C ARG A 118 -4.80 -25.34 17.65
N GLU A 119 -3.63 -24.87 18.09
CA GLU A 119 -3.51 -24.01 19.27
C GLU A 119 -4.29 -22.70 19.08
N TYR A 120 -4.23 -22.12 17.88
CA TYR A 120 -4.96 -20.90 17.55
C TYR A 120 -6.47 -21.17 17.49
N PHE A 121 -6.89 -22.19 16.74
CA PHE A 121 -8.31 -22.48 16.54
C PHE A 121 -9.05 -22.87 17.82
N ARG A 122 -8.39 -23.55 18.76
CA ARG A 122 -8.97 -23.87 20.08
C ARG A 122 -9.22 -22.65 20.97
N LYS A 123 -8.55 -21.52 20.72
CA LYS A 123 -8.72 -20.27 21.49
C LYS A 123 -9.82 -19.37 20.93
N GLN A 124 -10.42 -19.75 19.80
CA GLN A 124 -11.46 -18.96 19.11
C GLN A 124 -12.89 -19.47 19.40
N GLU A 125 -13.02 -20.61 20.07
CA GLU A 125 -14.26 -21.06 20.73
C GLU A 125 -14.39 -20.42 22.12
#